data_AF-A0A819NE82-F1
#
_entry.id   AF-A0A819NE82-F1
#
_cell.length_a   1.000
_cell.length_b   1.000
_cell.length_c   1.000
_cell.angle_alpha   90.00
_cell.angle_beta   90.00
_cell.angle_gamma   90.00
#
_symmetry.space_group_name_H-M   'P 1'
#
loop_
_entity.id
_entity.type
_entity.pdbx_description
1 polymer ?
#
loop_
_entity_poly.entity_id
_entity_poly.type
_entity_poly.pdbx_seq_one_letter_code
_entity_poly.pdbx_strand_id
1 'polypeptide(L)'
;TGQTRQLALTSRGADLFEQNQLDTFAIVGRDIGDLLEINVESDKSQLAADWDLKEMVMWKIRPNNDDDKQLQVYFPFNAWLGQAVSKLNAKRETYPSTDHHQKGPICYHISVKTGKDFGAGTNANVFIIIYGKTGRTV
;
A
#
# COMPACT_ATOMS: atom_id res chain seq x y z
N THR A 1 -10.06 14.61 -5.06
CA THR A 1 -9.16 13.77 -4.24
C THR A 1 -7.86 13.55 -4.99
N GLY A 2 -6.75 13.39 -4.27
CA GLY A 2 -5.45 13.09 -4.87
C GLY A 2 -5.29 11.59 -4.92
N GLN A 3 -4.74 11.07 -6.01
CA GLN A 3 -4.42 9.66 -6.11
C GLN A 3 -3.09 9.45 -6.81
N THR A 4 -2.42 8.34 -6.50
CA THR A 4 -1.32 7.86 -7.32
C THR A 4 -1.84 7.28 -8.64
N ARG A 5 -0.92 7.01 -9.57
CA ARG A 5 -1.18 6.01 -10.61
C ARG A 5 -1.32 4.62 -9.96
N GLN A 6 -1.69 3.60 -10.73
CA GLN A 6 -1.53 2.22 -10.30
C GLN A 6 -0.03 1.89 -10.17
N LEU A 7 0.36 1.32 -9.03
CA LEU A 7 1.74 1.03 -8.68
C LEU A 7 1.89 -0.49 -8.51
N ALA A 8 2.81 -1.10 -9.24
CA ALA A 8 3.13 -2.52 -9.08
C ALA A 8 4.05 -2.72 -7.88
N LEU A 9 3.69 -3.66 -7.00
CA LEU A 9 4.53 -4.06 -5.88
C LEU A 9 5.46 -5.18 -6.34
N THR A 10 6.69 -4.81 -6.70
CA THR A 10 7.68 -5.75 -7.26
C THR A 10 9.05 -5.49 -6.64
N SER A 11 9.83 -6.57 -6.53
CA SER A 11 11.23 -6.53 -6.10
C SER A 11 11.99 -7.60 -6.90
N ARG A 12 13.09 -7.21 -7.54
CA ARG A 12 13.80 -8.10 -8.47
C ARG A 12 14.40 -9.29 -7.73
N GLY A 13 14.03 -10.50 -8.16
CA GLY A 13 14.56 -11.76 -7.62
C GLY A 13 14.05 -12.10 -6.22
N ALA A 14 13.04 -11.39 -5.71
CA ALA A 14 12.38 -11.72 -4.46
C ALA A 14 11.17 -12.61 -4.73
N ASP A 15 10.97 -13.58 -3.84
CA ASP A 15 9.70 -14.28 -3.70
C ASP A 15 8.84 -13.44 -2.75
N LEU A 16 7.74 -12.90 -3.26
CA LEU A 16 6.94 -11.88 -2.57
C LEU A 16 5.61 -12.46 -2.15
N PHE A 17 5.07 -11.95 -1.05
CA PHE A 17 3.74 -12.28 -0.55
C PHE A 17 3.59 -13.74 -0.13
N GLU A 18 4.68 -14.39 0.31
CA GLU A 18 4.67 -15.75 0.83
C GLU A 18 3.91 -15.85 2.16
N GLN A 19 3.49 -17.07 2.51
CA GLN A 19 2.83 -17.36 3.78
C GLN A 19 3.65 -16.83 4.97
N ASN A 20 3.00 -16.04 5.82
CA ASN A 20 3.56 -15.37 7.00
C ASN A 20 4.68 -14.35 6.70
N GLN A 21 4.89 -13.96 5.44
CA GLN A 21 5.93 -13.00 5.06
C GLN A 21 5.53 -11.55 5.38
N LEU A 22 6.55 -10.71 5.58
CA LEU A 22 6.45 -9.27 5.63
C LEU A 22 7.30 -8.70 4.48
N ASP A 23 6.65 -8.11 3.50
CA ASP A 23 7.29 -7.51 2.33
C ASP A 23 7.37 -5.99 2.46
N THR A 24 8.45 -5.39 1.96
CA THR A 24 8.62 -3.93 2.00
C THR A 24 8.96 -3.35 0.63
N PHE A 25 8.38 -2.20 0.32
CA PHE A 25 8.53 -1.51 -0.97
C PHE A 25 8.79 -0.03 -0.76
N ALA A 26 9.62 0.57 -1.62
CA ALA A 26 9.85 2.00 -1.68
C ALA A 26 9.40 2.53 -3.05
N ILE A 27 8.44 3.45 -3.05
CA ILE A 27 7.82 3.96 -4.27
C ILE A 27 7.88 5.48 -4.30
N VAL A 28 8.51 6.02 -5.33
CA VAL A 28 8.56 7.47 -5.56
C VAL A 28 7.34 7.91 -6.37
N GLY A 29 6.62 8.89 -5.85
CA GLY A 29 5.41 9.41 -6.48
C GLY A 29 5.14 10.88 -6.18
N ARG A 30 4.05 11.41 -6.73
CA ARG A 30 3.56 12.74 -6.36
C ARG A 30 3.12 12.73 -4.90
N ASP A 31 3.33 13.83 -4.19
CA ASP A 31 2.69 14.07 -2.89
C ASP A 31 1.15 14.11 -3.03
N ILE A 32 0.44 13.16 -2.40
CA ILE A 32 -1.03 13.09 -2.38
C ILE A 32 -1.66 13.68 -1.10
N GLY A 33 -0.89 14.38 -0.29
CA GLY A 33 -1.30 14.93 1.00
C GLY A 33 -1.44 13.83 2.05
N ASP A 34 -2.38 14.02 2.98
CA ASP A 34 -2.75 13.00 3.97
C ASP A 34 -3.11 11.69 3.25
N LEU A 35 -2.47 10.58 3.64
CA LEU A 35 -2.86 9.24 3.21
C LEU A 35 -4.20 8.88 3.84
N LEU A 36 -5.20 8.47 3.04
CA LEU A 36 -6.57 8.26 3.51
C LEU A 36 -7.08 6.83 3.25
N GLU A 37 -6.84 6.31 2.06
CA GLU A 37 -7.36 5.03 1.60
C GLU A 37 -6.38 4.39 0.63
N ILE A 38 -6.37 3.07 0.59
CA ILE A 38 -5.56 2.29 -0.35
C ILE A 38 -6.42 1.19 -0.96
N ASN A 39 -6.34 1.08 -2.28
CA ASN A 39 -6.88 -0.04 -3.03
C ASN A 39 -5.75 -1.00 -3.36
N VAL A 40 -6.02 -2.29 -3.22
CA VAL A 40 -5.10 -3.39 -3.57
C VAL A 40 -5.79 -4.26 -4.60
N GLU A 41 -5.09 -4.55 -5.68
CA GLU A 41 -5.60 -5.32 -6.82
C GLU A 41 -4.65 -6.47 -7.14
N SER A 42 -5.22 -7.61 -7.52
CA SER A 42 -4.49 -8.77 -8.05
C SER A 42 -4.88 -8.99 -9.51
N ASP A 43 -3.92 -9.35 -10.36
CA ASP A 43 -4.18 -9.65 -11.77
C ASP A 43 -4.81 -11.03 -12.02
N LYS A 44 -4.97 -11.85 -10.96
CA LYS A 44 -5.55 -13.20 -11.02
C LYS A 44 -4.89 -14.17 -12.01
N SER A 45 -3.68 -13.87 -12.46
CA SER A 45 -3.13 -14.53 -13.65
C SER A 45 -2.68 -15.97 -13.40
N GLN A 46 -2.63 -16.42 -12.13
CA GLN A 46 -1.95 -17.66 -11.74
C GLN A 46 -2.86 -18.63 -10.95
N LEU A 47 -2.48 -19.92 -10.96
CA LEU A 47 -3.24 -21.03 -10.38
C LEU A 47 -3.41 -20.98 -8.84
N ALA A 48 -2.72 -20.05 -8.16
CA ALA A 48 -2.76 -19.80 -6.71
C ALA A 48 -2.89 -18.29 -6.43
N ALA A 49 -3.88 -17.65 -7.07
CA ALA A 49 -4.11 -16.21 -6.97
C ALA A 49 -4.81 -15.76 -5.68
N ASP A 50 -5.33 -16.70 -4.87
CA ASP A 50 -5.94 -16.37 -3.60
C ASP A 50 -4.83 -15.98 -2.60
N TRP A 51 -5.04 -14.90 -1.87
CA TRP A 51 -4.07 -14.25 -1.02
C TRP A 51 -4.74 -13.74 0.24
N ASP A 52 -4.27 -14.19 1.40
CA ASP A 52 -4.76 -13.70 2.68
C ASP A 52 -3.99 -12.44 3.08
N LEU A 53 -4.48 -11.28 2.64
CA LEU A 53 -3.91 -9.98 2.98
C LEU A 53 -4.38 -9.55 4.37
N LYS A 54 -3.43 -9.40 5.31
CA LYS A 54 -3.75 -8.96 6.68
C LYS A 54 -3.78 -7.46 6.81
N GLU A 55 -2.66 -6.81 6.53
CA GLU A 55 -2.50 -5.39 6.77
C GLU A 55 -1.43 -4.78 5.87
N MET A 56 -1.56 -3.47 5.68
CA MET A 56 -0.50 -2.64 5.11
C MET A 56 -0.18 -1.49 6.04
N VAL A 57 1.11 -1.20 6.16
CA VAL A 57 1.63 -0.05 6.91
C VAL A 57 2.39 0.84 5.94
N MET A 58 2.10 2.13 5.94
CA MET A 58 2.73 3.07 5.02
C MET A 58 3.40 4.22 5.76
N TRP A 59 4.61 4.57 5.30
CA TRP A 59 5.33 5.77 5.74
C TRP A 59 5.54 6.73 4.59
N LYS A 60 5.23 8.00 4.83
CA LYS A 60 5.55 9.08 3.90
C LYS A 60 6.90 9.70 4.27
N ILE A 61 7.92 9.48 3.46
CA ILE A 61 9.29 10.01 3.67
C ILE A 61 9.48 11.27 2.83
N ARG A 62 9.79 12.38 3.50
CA ARG A 62 10.04 13.68 2.86
C ARG A 62 11.55 13.91 2.68
N PRO A 63 12.00 14.47 1.54
CA PRO A 63 13.43 14.69 1.27
C PRO A 63 14.14 15.64 2.26
N ASN A 64 13.42 16.61 2.82
CA ASN A 64 14.01 17.75 3.55
C ASN A 64 13.55 17.87 5.02
N ASN A 65 12.98 16.81 5.62
CA ASN A 65 12.58 16.86 7.03
C ASN A 65 13.66 16.22 7.91
N ASP A 66 14.36 17.05 8.68
CA ASP A 66 15.14 16.65 9.87
C ASP A 66 14.25 16.31 11.07
N ASP A 67 12.95 16.61 11.02
CA ASP A 67 11.98 16.18 12.01
C ASP A 67 11.53 14.73 11.73
N ASP A 68 11.94 13.81 12.61
CA ASP A 68 11.61 12.37 12.74
C ASP A 68 10.12 11.97 12.65
N LYS A 69 9.22 12.89 12.29
CA LYS A 69 7.80 12.60 12.13
C LYS A 69 7.52 12.02 10.75
N GLN A 70 7.95 10.78 10.55
CA GLN A 70 7.43 9.94 9.47
C GLN A 70 5.94 9.73 9.71
N LEU A 71 5.09 10.15 8.78
CA LEU A 71 3.66 9.86 8.90
C LEU A 71 3.46 8.37 8.63
N GLN A 72 3.20 7.61 9.68
CA GLN A 72 2.84 6.20 9.61
C GLN A 72 1.32 6.05 9.58
N VAL A 73 0.82 5.29 8.60
CA VAL A 73 -0.61 5.02 8.43
C VAL A 73 -0.85 3.52 8.34
N TYR A 74 -1.84 3.06 9.08
CA TYR A 74 -2.25 1.67 9.18
C TYR A 74 -3.53 1.42 8.36
N PHE A 75 -3.52 0.36 7.56
CA PHE A 75 -4.63 -0.07 6.73
C PHE A 75 -4.93 -1.55 6.98
N PRO A 76 -5.97 -1.89 7.77
CA PRO A 76 -6.37 -3.27 7.97
C PRO A 76 -7.15 -3.78 6.77
N PHE A 77 -6.85 -5.01 6.35
CA PHE A 77 -7.59 -5.72 5.32
C PHE A 77 -8.26 -6.96 5.89
N ASN A 78 -7.48 -7.84 6.53
CA ASN A 78 -7.92 -9.09 7.13
C ASN A 78 -8.88 -9.88 6.23
N ALA A 79 -8.55 -9.99 4.94
CA ALA A 79 -9.44 -10.54 3.93
C ALA A 79 -8.66 -11.26 2.81
N TRP A 80 -9.32 -12.25 2.21
CA TRP A 80 -8.81 -12.97 1.05
C TRP A 80 -9.06 -12.16 -0.23
N LEU A 81 -7.99 -11.84 -0.95
CA LEU A 81 -7.99 -11.31 -2.31
C LEU A 81 -7.73 -12.47 -3.27
N GLY A 82 -8.50 -12.62 -4.34
CA GLY A 82 -8.38 -13.78 -5.21
C GLY A 82 -9.29 -13.75 -6.42
N GLN A 83 -9.70 -14.94 -6.88
CA GLN A 83 -10.53 -15.03 -8.09
C GLN A 83 -11.90 -14.36 -7.92
N ALA A 84 -12.55 -14.60 -6.78
CA ALA A 84 -13.87 -14.04 -6.46
C ALA A 84 -13.80 -12.54 -6.12
N VAL A 85 -12.74 -12.12 -5.41
CA VAL A 85 -12.55 -10.73 -4.95
C VAL A 85 -11.21 -10.22 -5.45
N SER A 86 -11.21 -9.46 -6.55
CA SER A 86 -9.96 -9.02 -7.19
C SER A 86 -9.42 -7.70 -6.67
N LYS A 87 -10.22 -7.03 -5.83
CA LYS A 87 -9.90 -5.74 -5.26
C LYS A 87 -10.34 -5.71 -3.81
N LEU A 88 -9.46 -5.21 -2.96
CA LEU A 88 -9.79 -4.83 -1.60
C LEU A 88 -9.49 -3.35 -1.42
N ASN A 89 -10.24 -2.69 -0.56
CA ASN A 89 -10.00 -1.31 -0.18
C ASN A 89 -9.97 -1.19 1.35
N ALA A 90 -9.06 -0.37 1.86
CA ALA A 90 -8.94 -0.11 3.29
C ALA A 90 -8.80 1.40 3.54
N LYS A 91 -9.50 1.90 4.55
CA LYS A 91 -9.36 3.27 5.05
C LYS A 91 -8.36 3.28 6.20
N ARG A 92 -7.70 4.43 6.39
CA ARG A 92 -6.77 4.62 7.50
C ARG A 92 -7.45 4.44 8.86
N GLU A 93 -6.73 3.88 9.83
CA GLU A 93 -7.14 3.85 11.23
C GLU A 93 -6.36 4.81 12.15
N THR A 94 -5.35 5.52 11.66
CA THR A 94 -4.48 6.36 12.51
C THR A 94 -5.06 7.75 12.83
N TYR A 95 -4.51 8.36 13.89
CA TYR A 95 -4.88 9.69 14.41
C TYR A 95 -4.73 10.82 13.37
N PRO A 96 -5.45 11.94 13.56
CA PRO A 96 -5.38 13.09 12.66
C PRO A 96 -3.94 13.56 12.45
N SER A 97 -3.51 13.50 11.19
CA SER A 97 -2.26 14.07 10.69
C SER A 97 -2.46 15.53 10.31
N THR A 98 -1.44 16.34 10.57
CA THR A 98 -1.28 17.68 9.97
C THR A 98 -0.29 17.58 8.81
N ASP A 99 -0.56 16.70 7.84
CA ASP A 99 0.31 16.58 6.66
C ASP A 99 0.08 17.77 5.74
N HIS A 100 1.11 18.60 5.60
CA HIS A 100 1.12 19.67 4.63
C HIS A 100 1.63 19.13 3.30
N HIS A 101 0.82 19.31 2.25
CA HIS A 101 1.23 19.00 0.89
C HIS A 101 2.49 19.79 0.50
N GLN A 102 3.49 19.10 -0.02
CA GLN A 102 4.72 19.70 -0.51
C GLN A 102 4.84 19.58 -2.03
N LYS A 103 5.53 20.56 -2.63
CA LYS A 103 5.91 20.49 -4.05
C LYS A 103 7.10 19.54 -4.21
N GLY A 104 6.93 18.52 -5.03
CA GLY A 104 8.01 17.60 -5.41
C GLY A 104 7.61 16.13 -5.27
N PRO A 105 8.50 15.21 -5.69
CA PRO A 105 8.32 13.79 -5.47
C PRO A 105 8.51 13.45 -3.98
N ILE A 106 7.74 12.47 -3.51
CA ILE A 106 7.79 11.90 -2.17
C ILE A 106 8.04 10.40 -2.30
N CYS A 107 8.77 9.82 -1.34
CA CYS A 107 8.93 8.37 -1.24
C CYS A 107 7.88 7.81 -0.26
N TYR A 108 7.12 6.82 -0.72
CA TYR A 108 6.21 6.02 0.10
C TYR A 108 6.91 4.70 0.42
N HIS A 109 7.18 4.43 1.69
CA HIS A 109 7.54 3.10 2.15
C HIS A 109 6.28 2.34 2.51
N ILE A 110 6.18 1.09 2.10
CA ILE A 110 5.00 0.26 2.24
C ILE A 110 5.44 -1.09 2.77
N SER A 111 4.89 -1.50 3.91
CA SER A 111 4.99 -2.86 4.41
C SER A 111 3.68 -3.59 4.17
N VAL A 112 3.77 -4.86 3.77
CA VAL A 112 2.63 -5.72 3.46
C VAL A 112 2.76 -7.01 4.26
N LYS A 113 1.74 -7.34 5.06
CA LYS A 113 1.71 -8.56 5.85
C LYS A 113 0.78 -9.59 5.21
N THR A 114 1.36 -10.73 4.82
CA THR A 114 0.61 -11.90 4.39
C THR A 114 0.22 -12.76 5.59
N GLY A 115 -0.96 -13.38 5.49
CA GLY A 115 -1.51 -14.31 6.46
C GLY A 115 -0.64 -15.53 6.70
N LYS A 116 -0.89 -16.19 7.83
CA LYS A 116 -0.10 -17.35 8.28
C LYS A 116 -0.76 -18.68 7.99
N ASP A 117 -2.00 -18.69 7.52
CA ASP A 117 -2.75 -19.92 7.26
C ASP A 117 -2.19 -20.62 6.01
N PHE A 118 -2.41 -21.93 5.91
CA PHE A 118 -1.93 -22.70 4.76
C PHE A 118 -2.53 -22.14 3.46
N GLY A 119 -1.68 -21.89 2.46
CA GLY A 119 -2.11 -21.29 1.19
C GLY A 119 -2.41 -19.79 1.26
N ALA A 120 -1.99 -19.10 2.33
CA ALA A 120 -2.20 -17.65 2.48
C ALA A 120 -1.40 -16.80 1.49
N GLY A 121 -0.32 -17.34 0.89
CA GLY A 121 0.54 -16.61 -0.04
C GLY A 121 0.03 -16.61 -1.47
N THR A 122 0.59 -15.75 -2.31
CA THR A 122 0.21 -15.66 -3.73
C THR A 122 1.39 -15.41 -4.65
N ASN A 123 1.29 -15.94 -5.86
CA ASN A 123 2.20 -15.67 -6.97
C ASN A 123 1.63 -14.66 -7.98
N ALA A 124 0.43 -14.14 -7.76
CA ALA A 124 -0.18 -13.15 -8.64
C ALA A 124 0.58 -11.80 -8.59
N ASN A 125 0.47 -11.01 -9.65
CA ASN A 125 1.01 -9.65 -9.60
C ASN A 125 0.07 -8.77 -8.76
N VAL A 126 0.65 -8.07 -7.78
CA VAL A 126 -0.08 -7.19 -6.87
C VAL A 126 0.16 -5.72 -7.23
N PHE A 127 -0.94 -4.96 -7.27
CA PHE A 127 -0.94 -3.55 -7.58
C PHE A 127 -1.66 -2.77 -6.49
N ILE A 128 -1.28 -1.50 -6.32
CA ILE A 128 -1.96 -0.60 -5.41
C ILE A 128 -2.30 0.74 -6.05
N ILE A 129 -3.33 1.39 -5.52
CA ILE A 129 -3.65 2.80 -5.76
C ILE A 129 -3.85 3.46 -4.40
N ILE A 130 -3.14 4.56 -4.16
CA ILE A 130 -3.17 5.27 -2.88
C ILE A 130 -3.97 6.55 -3.07
N TYR A 131 -4.92 6.79 -2.18
CA TYR A 131 -5.80 7.95 -2.17
C TYR A 131 -5.46 8.85 -0.99
N GLY A 132 -5.37 10.14 -1.28
CA GLY A 132 -5.07 11.16 -0.30
C GLY A 132 -5.92 12.42 -0.45
N LYS A 133 -5.76 13.33 0.51
CA LYS A 133 -6.61 14.50 0.68
C LYS A 133 -6.43 15.55 -0.44
N THR A 134 -5.32 15.58 -1.16
CA THR A 134 -5.08 16.66 -2.15
C THR A 134 -5.79 16.45 -3.49
N GLY A 135 -6.97 17.03 -3.66
CA GLY A 135 -7.56 17.12 -4.99
C GLY A 135 -8.63 18.19 -5.16
N ARG A 136 -8.29 19.42 -4.79
CA ARG A 136 -8.83 20.66 -5.36
C ARG A 136 -7.77 21.73 -5.16
N THR A 137 -7.02 22.05 -6.22
CA THR A 137 -6.61 23.44 -6.43
C THR A 137 -7.91 24.23 -6.49
N VAL A 138 -8.09 25.15 -5.54
CA VAL A 138 -9.04 26.26 -5.70
C VAL A 138 -8.63 27.10 -6.91
#